data_AF-A0A7X8QD71-F1
#
_entry.id   AF-A0A7X8QD71-F1
#
_cell.length_a   1.000
_cell.length_b   1.000
_cell.length_c   1.000
_cell.angle_alpha   90.00
_cell.angle_beta   90.00
_cell.angle_gamma   90.00
#
_symmetry.space_group_name_H-M   'P 1'
#
loop_
_entity.id
_entity.type
_entity.pdbx_description
1 polymer ?
#
loop_
_entity_poly.entity_id
_entity_poly.type
_entity_poly.pdbx_seq_one_letter_code
_entity_poly.pdbx_strand_id
1 'polypeptide(L)'
;PLTQLKVDGGACTNDFLMQFQSDISQITLVRPATVEVTALGAAVLAGFAVGFYDSIQNNSNSDASIKIFSPQMAPSQQKALFAGWHKAVAKARESN
;
A
#
# COMPACT_ATOMS: atom_id res chain seq x y z
N PRO A 1 9.48 -9.55 -12.23
CA PRO A 1 8.21 -8.81 -12.03
C PRO A 1 7.80 -8.81 -10.56
N LEU A 2 7.26 -7.70 -10.05
CA LEU A 2 6.75 -7.61 -8.67
C LEU A 2 5.40 -8.33 -8.57
N THR A 3 5.25 -9.26 -7.63
CA THR A 3 4.04 -10.09 -7.47
C THR A 3 3.11 -9.60 -6.36
N GLN A 4 3.65 -8.85 -5.40
CA GLN A 4 2.92 -8.35 -4.24
C GLN A 4 3.54 -7.06 -3.73
N LEU A 5 2.70 -6.15 -3.22
CA LEU A 5 3.12 -4.88 -2.65
C LEU A 5 2.45 -4.67 -1.28
N LYS A 6 3.27 -4.45 -0.25
CA LYS A 6 2.77 -4.00 1.06
C LYS A 6 2.52 -2.49 1.00
N VAL A 7 1.40 -2.04 1.57
CA VAL A 7 0.96 -0.65 1.51
C VAL A 7 0.62 -0.11 2.89
N ASP A 8 0.94 1.16 3.14
CA ASP A 8 0.73 1.87 4.41
C ASP A 8 0.39 3.35 4.19
N GLY A 9 0.12 4.09 5.27
CA GLY A 9 -0.25 5.50 5.25
C GLY A 9 -1.75 5.76 5.11
N GLY A 10 -2.22 6.92 5.59
CA GLY A 10 -3.64 7.20 5.80
C GLY A 10 -4.55 6.96 4.58
N ALA A 11 -4.08 7.20 3.36
CA ALA A 11 -4.83 6.95 2.13
C ALA A 11 -5.16 5.46 1.93
N CYS A 12 -4.33 4.56 2.46
CA CYS A 12 -4.52 3.13 2.35
C CYS A 12 -5.75 2.65 3.10
N THR A 13 -6.32 3.41 4.05
CA THR A 13 -7.58 3.03 4.72
C THR A 13 -8.77 2.92 3.76
N ASN A 14 -8.71 3.57 2.59
CA ASN A 14 -9.77 3.54 1.59
C ASN A 14 -9.71 2.26 0.74
N ASP A 15 -10.64 1.33 0.97
CA ASP A 15 -10.73 0.06 0.25
C ASP A 15 -10.93 0.22 -1.27
N PHE A 16 -11.71 1.22 -1.70
CA PHE A 16 -11.90 1.49 -3.12
C PHE A 16 -10.58 1.89 -3.78
N LEU A 17 -9.82 2.78 -3.14
CA LEU A 17 -8.51 3.19 -3.65
C LEU A 17 -7.55 2.01 -3.73
N MET A 18 -7.54 1.12 -2.71
CA MET A 18 -6.69 -0.08 -2.72
C MET A 18 -7.08 -1.05 -3.83
N GLN A 19 -8.37 -1.30 -4.04
CA GLN A 19 -8.82 -2.16 -5.13
C GLN A 19 -8.46 -1.55 -6.49
N PHE A 20 -8.74 -0.26 -6.69
CA PHE A 20 -8.41 0.46 -7.93
C PHE A 20 -6.90 0.47 -8.20
N GLN A 21 -6.08 0.65 -7.16
CA GLN A 21 -4.62 0.59 -7.29
C GLN A 21 -4.14 -0.81 -7.67
N SER A 22 -4.70 -1.86 -7.07
CA SER A 22 -4.41 -3.26 -7.43
C SER A 22 -4.80 -3.53 -8.89
N ASP A 23 -5.98 -3.07 -9.29
CA ASP A 23 -6.52 -3.21 -10.64
C ASP A 23 -5.66 -2.53 -11.70
N ILE A 24 -5.30 -1.25 -11.49
CA ILE A 24 -4.51 -0.50 -12.48
C ILE A 24 -3.07 -1.02 -12.57
N SER A 25 -2.45 -1.34 -11.43
CA SER A 25 -1.06 -1.81 -11.39
C SER A 25 -0.91 -3.30 -11.74
N GLN A 26 -2.01 -4.07 -11.72
CA GLN A 26 -2.01 -5.52 -11.88
C GLN A 26 -1.12 -6.22 -10.85
N ILE A 27 -1.08 -5.68 -9.62
CA ILE A 27 -0.27 -6.19 -8.51
C ILE A 27 -1.17 -6.43 -7.30
N THR A 28 -0.97 -7.53 -6.59
CA THR A 28 -1.66 -7.83 -5.34
C THR A 28 -1.19 -6.88 -4.24
N LEU A 29 -2.12 -6.18 -3.58
CA LEU A 29 -1.80 -5.30 -2.45
C LEU A 29 -2.08 -5.99 -1.13
N VAL A 30 -1.22 -5.73 -0.15
CA VAL A 30 -1.34 -6.22 1.23
C VAL A 30 -1.37 -5.03 2.16
N ARG A 31 -2.52 -4.79 2.78
CA ARG A 31 -2.68 -3.74 3.78
C ARG A 31 -2.75 -4.36 5.18
N PRO A 32 -1.78 -4.06 6.08
CA PRO A 32 -1.87 -4.46 7.48
C PRO A 32 -2.98 -3.68 8.20
N ALA A 33 -3.47 -4.21 9.33
CA ALA A 33 -4.43 -3.50 10.18
C ALA A 33 -3.88 -2.16 10.70
N THR A 34 -2.61 -2.15 11.09
CA THR A 34 -1.90 -0.94 11.51
C THR A 34 -1.40 -0.20 10.28
N VAL A 35 -2.15 0.82 9.87
CA VAL A 35 -1.83 1.62 8.67
C VAL A 35 -0.68 2.61 8.93
N GLU A 36 -0.43 2.99 10.18
CA GLU A 36 0.66 3.89 10.58
C GLU A 36 1.94 3.11 10.97
N VAL A 37 2.54 2.45 9.97
CA VAL A 37 3.78 1.67 10.16
C VAL A 37 4.97 2.58 10.51
N THR A 38 4.94 3.84 10.08
CA THR A 38 5.97 4.85 10.39
C THR A 38 6.07 5.11 11.89
N ALA A 39 4.94 5.39 12.55
CA ALA A 39 4.90 5.64 13.99
C ALA A 39 5.30 4.38 14.77
N LEU A 40 4.84 3.20 14.33
CA LEU A 40 5.22 1.92 14.91
C LEU A 40 6.73 1.69 14.84
N GLY A 41 7.36 1.95 13.69
CA GLY A 41 8.81 1.81 13.52
C GLY A 41 9.61 2.69 14.48
N ALA A 42 9.21 3.96 14.65
CA ALA A 42 9.85 4.87 15.59
C ALA A 42 9.71 4.39 17.05
N ALA A 43 8.52 3.94 17.43
CA ALA A 43 8.26 3.41 18.77
C ALA A 43 9.08 2.14 19.07
N VAL A 44 9.19 1.22 18.11
CA VAL A 44 9.98 -0.01 18.24
C VAL A 44 11.47 0.32 18.44
N LEU A 45 12.02 1.23 17.64
CA LEU A 45 13.42 1.65 17.77
C LEU A 45 13.71 2.32 19.12
N ALA A 46 12.81 3.21 19.57
CA ALA A 46 12.94 3.87 20.86
C ALA A 46 12.84 2.87 22.03
N GLY A 47 11.87 1.96 21.97
CA GLY A 47 11.68 0.92 23.00
C GLY A 47 12.88 -0.03 23.11
N PHE A 48 13.52 -0.37 21.99
CA PHE A 48 14.75 -1.16 22.02
C PHE A 48 15.91 -0.38 22.66
N ALA A 49 16.09 0.90 22.30
CA ALA A 49 17.17 1.73 22.81
C ALA A 49 17.13 1.92 24.35
N VAL A 50 15.94 1.91 24.95
CA VAL A 50 15.76 2.08 26.40
C VAL A 50 15.61 0.76 27.17
N GLY A 51 15.80 -0.38 26.50
CA GLY A 51 15.67 -1.70 27.12
C GLY A 51 14.24 -2.08 27.50
N PHE A 52 13.23 -1.44 26.90
CA PHE A 52 11.82 -1.78 27.11
C PHE A 52 11.42 -3.09 26.43
N TYR A 53 12.13 -3.49 25.37
CA TYR A 53 11.92 -4.77 24.68
C TYR A 53 13.17 -5.65 24.77
N ASP A 54 13.00 -6.91 25.20
CA ASP A 54 14.10 -7.89 25.31
C ASP A 54 14.61 -8.39 23.96
N SER A 55 13.76 -8.40 22.93
CA SER A 55 14.15 -8.74 21.55
C SER A 55 13.16 -8.15 20.53
N ILE A 56 13.65 -7.92 19.30
CA ILE A 56 12.83 -7.44 18.17
C ILE A 56 11.73 -8.45 17.79
N GLN A 57 11.93 -9.74 18.08
CA GLN A 57 11.00 -10.82 17.70
C GLN A 57 9.74 -10.90 18.58
N ASN A 58 9.73 -10.33 19.79
CA ASN A 58 8.61 -10.52 20.71
C ASN A 58 7.36 -9.70 20.37
N ASN A 59 7.42 -8.76 19.41
CA ASN A 59 6.31 -7.87 19.07
C ASN A 59 5.56 -8.22 17.76
N SER A 60 5.89 -9.31 17.08
CA SER A 60 5.18 -9.70 15.85
C SER A 60 3.81 -10.34 16.07
N ASN A 61 3.38 -10.51 17.34
CA ASN A 61 2.12 -11.15 17.72
C ASN A 61 0.91 -10.21 17.81
N SER A 62 0.98 -9.00 17.25
CA SER A 62 -0.27 -8.28 16.99
C SER A 62 -1.01 -9.05 15.89
N ASP A 63 -2.14 -9.67 16.24
CA ASP A 63 -3.18 -10.23 15.36
C ASP A 63 -3.70 -9.17 14.37
N ALA A 64 -2.81 -8.69 13.50
CA ALA A 64 -3.10 -7.63 12.56
C ALA A 64 -3.84 -8.28 11.41
N SER A 65 -5.17 -8.19 11.43
CA SER A 65 -6.01 -8.58 10.30
C SER A 65 -5.43 -7.99 9.01
N ILE A 66 -4.93 -8.85 8.13
CA ILE A 66 -4.37 -8.45 6.84
C ILE A 66 -5.51 -8.40 5.83
N LYS A 67 -5.62 -7.29 5.11
CA LYS A 67 -6.52 -7.21 3.96
C LYS A 67 -5.71 -7.33 2.68
N ILE A 68 -6.14 -8.23 1.81
CA ILE A 68 -5.50 -8.48 0.52
C ILE A 68 -6.44 -8.00 -0.58
N PHE A 69 -5.89 -7.24 -1.53
CA PHE A 69 -6.58 -6.79 -2.73
C PHE A 69 -5.88 -7.41 -3.93
N SER A 70 -6.61 -8.20 -4.70
CA SER A 70 -6.12 -8.81 -5.94
C SER A 70 -6.76 -8.11 -7.14
N PRO A 71 -6.09 -8.05 -8.30
CA PRO A 71 -6.68 -7.44 -9.49
C PRO A 71 -7.98 -8.14 -9.89
N GLN A 72 -9.04 -7.35 -10.08
CA GLN A 72 -10.38 -7.80 -10.46
C GLN A 72 -10.88 -7.10 -11.72
N MET A 73 -10.28 -5.96 -12.10
CA MET A 73 -10.66 -5.21 -13.29
C MET A 73 -10.33 -5.94 -14.59
N ALA A 74 -11.25 -5.88 -15.56
CA ALA A 74 -11.04 -6.44 -16.88
C ALA A 74 -9.83 -5.77 -17.59
N PRO A 75 -8.98 -6.54 -18.29
CA PRO A 75 -7.80 -5.99 -18.97
C PRO A 75 -8.12 -4.89 -19.99
N SER A 76 -9.28 -4.95 -20.65
CA SER A 76 -9.72 -3.91 -21.60
C SER A 76 -10.00 -2.59 -20.90
N GLN A 77 -10.68 -2.64 -19.75
CA GLN A 77 -10.99 -1.47 -18.93
C GLN A 77 -9.72 -0.85 -18.33
N GLN A 78 -8.83 -1.68 -17.79
CA GLN A 78 -7.54 -1.25 -17.25
C GLN A 78 -6.72 -0.50 -18.30
N LYS A 79 -6.60 -1.06 -19.52
CA LYS A 79 -5.89 -0.42 -20.63
C LYS A 79 -6.51 0.92 -21.03
N ALA A 80 -7.84 1.00 -21.09
CA ALA A 80 -8.54 2.23 -21.45
C ALA A 80 -8.29 3.35 -20.43
N LEU A 81 -8.40 3.04 -19.13
CA LEU A 81 -8.14 3.99 -18.05
C LEU A 81 -6.68 4.46 -18.05
N PHE A 82 -5.74 3.53 -18.24
CA PHE A 82 -4.31 3.84 -18.28
C PHE A 82 -3.94 4.72 -19.48
N ALA A 83 -4.52 4.46 -20.65
CA ALA A 83 -4.37 5.32 -21.82
C ALA A 83 -4.94 6.73 -21.59
N GLY A 84 -6.10 6.83 -20.94
CA GLY A 84 -6.71 8.11 -20.55
C GLY A 84 -5.81 8.92 -19.61
N TRP A 85 -5.22 8.27 -18.60
CA TRP A 85 -4.25 8.87 -17.70
C TRP A 85 -3.02 9.42 -18.46
N HIS A 86 -2.41 8.63 -19.35
CA HIS A 86 -1.27 9.09 -20.15
C HIS A 86 -1.60 10.32 -21.00
N LYS A 87 -2.78 10.35 -21.62
CA LYS A 87 -3.25 11.51 -22.38
C LYS A 87 -3.40 12.75 -21.49
N ALA A 88 -3.95 12.59 -20.29
CA ALA A 88 -4.12 13.70 -19.34
C ALA A 88 -2.76 14.24 -18.85
N VAL A 89 -1.82 13.35 -18.51
CA VAL A 89 -0.46 13.72 -18.09
C VAL A 89 0.29 14.45 -19.21
N ALA A 90 0.18 13.98 -20.46
CA ALA A 90 0.80 14.66 -21.60
C ALA A 90 0.30 16.11 -21.75
N LYS A 91 -1.02 16.30 -21.70
CA LYS A 91 -1.62 17.65 -21.75
C LYS A 91 -1.19 18.56 -20.60
N ALA A 92 -1.11 18.02 -19.39
CA ALA A 92 -0.68 18.79 -18.22
C ALA A 92 0.78 19.26 -18.33
N ARG A 93 1.62 18.54 -19.09
CA ARG A 93 3.02 18.92 -19.35
C ARG A 93 3.17 19.97 -20.45
N GLU A 94 2.29 19.94 -21.44
CA GLU A 94 2.25 20.91 -22.56
C GLU A 94 1.67 22.27 -22.18
N SER A 95 1.05 22.39 -21.02
CA SER A 95 0.41 23.63 -20.54
C SER A 95 1.38 24.56 -19.78
N ASN A 96 2.69 24.33 -19.90
CA ASN A 96 3.80 25.15 -19.41
C ASN A 96 4.70 25.56 -20.59
#